data_AF-B7Q7D3-F1
#
_entry.id   AF-B7Q7D3-F1
#
_cell.length_a   1.000
_cell.length_b   1.000
_cell.length_c   1.000
_cell.angle_alpha   90.00
_cell.angle_beta   90.00
_cell.angle_gamma   90.00
#
_symmetry.space_group_name_H-M   'P 1'
#
loop_
_entity.id
_entity.type
_entity.pdbx_description
1 polymer ?
#
loop_
_entity_poly.entity_id
_entity_poly.type
_entity_poly.pdbx_seq_one_letter_code
_entity_poly.pdbx_strand_id
1 'polypeptide(L)'
;MAVFTREALGELQRRHTTSSAREKLCVIILDGMSVKRDVSLDVLSGKLVGYIDLRQGLGLYESDEVPTVTEDLFVIAVGLTSPWKIPIGYFLTN
;
A
#
# COMPACT_ATOMS: atom_id res chain seq x y z
N MET A 1 -9.63 -6.27 -0.43
CA MET A 1 -9.02 -6.47 0.92
C MET A 1 -7.85 -5.50 1.08
N ALA A 2 -7.73 -4.75 2.18
CA ALA A 2 -6.61 -3.82 2.38
C ALA A 2 -5.35 -4.57 2.85
N VAL A 3 -4.18 -4.17 2.35
CA VAL A 3 -2.88 -4.73 2.76
C VAL A 3 -2.14 -3.68 3.59
N PHE A 4 -1.66 -4.05 4.77
CA PHE A 4 -0.86 -3.20 5.65
C PHE A 4 0.55 -3.77 5.80
N THR A 5 1.56 -2.90 5.85
CA THR A 5 2.95 -3.34 5.97
C THR A 5 3.36 -3.43 7.44
N ARG A 6 4.04 -4.52 7.82
CA ARG A 6 4.47 -4.74 9.21
C ARG A 6 5.51 -3.70 9.63
N GLU A 7 6.35 -3.30 8.68
CA GLU A 7 7.40 -2.31 8.83
C GLU A 7 6.82 -0.94 9.20
N ALA A 8 5.77 -0.49 8.49
CA ALA A 8 5.12 0.77 8.80
C ALA A 8 4.43 0.75 10.17
N LEU A 9 3.73 -0.35 10.50
CA LEU A 9 3.09 -0.51 11.80
C LEU A 9 4.13 -0.56 12.94
N GLY A 10 5.27 -1.21 12.72
CA GLY A 10 6.38 -1.23 13.67
C GLY A 10 6.97 0.16 13.91
N GLU A 11 7.13 0.97 12.86
CA GLU A 11 7.60 2.35 12.99
C GLU A 11 6.60 3.24 13.74
N LEU A 12 5.28 3.06 13.51
CA LEU A 12 4.26 3.74 14.30
C LEU A 12 4.30 3.34 15.78
N GLN A 13 4.49 2.05 16.09
CA GLN A 13 4.63 1.57 17.45
C GLN A 13 5.87 2.17 18.13
N ARG A 14 7.00 2.22 17.42
CA ARG A 14 8.22 2.85 17.92
C ARG A 14 8.02 4.33 18.24
N ARG A 15 7.35 5.09 17.35
CA ARG A 15 7.01 6.50 17.59
C ARG A 15 6.08 6.65 18.79
N HIS A 16 5.08 5.78 18.92
CA HIS A 16 4.16 5.81 20.05
C HIS A 16 4.87 5.65 21.39
N THR A 17 5.93 4.85 21.47
CA THR A 17 6.69 4.64 22.71
C THR A 17 7.75 5.71 22.98
N THR A 18 8.35 6.29 21.94
CA THR A 18 9.46 7.26 22.09
C THR A 18 9.03 8.73 22.12
N SER A 19 7.85 9.07 21.60
CA SER A 19 7.42 10.46 21.42
C SER A 19 6.61 11.00 22.59
N SER A 20 6.58 12.34 22.75
CA SER A 20 5.70 12.99 23.72
C SER A 20 4.23 12.84 23.34
N ALA A 21 3.31 13.07 24.29
CA ALA A 21 1.86 12.92 24.04
C ALA A 21 1.37 13.76 22.84
N ARG A 22 1.90 14.97 22.66
CA ARG A 22 1.56 15.86 21.56
C ARG A 22 1.98 15.29 20.20
N GLU A 23 3.17 14.69 20.15
CA GLU A 23 3.79 14.16 18.93
C GLU A 23 3.26 12.79 18.50
N LYS A 24 2.51 12.12 19.38
CA LYS A 24 1.78 10.87 19.06
C LYS A 24 0.54 11.12 18.21
N LEU A 25 0.06 12.36 18.16
CA LEU A 25 -1.15 12.69 17.41
C LEU A 25 -0.85 12.68 15.90
N CYS A 26 -1.66 11.95 15.16
CA CYS A 26 -1.61 11.87 13.70
C CYS A 26 -3.01 11.88 13.11
N VAL A 27 -3.09 12.19 11.83
CA VAL A 27 -4.30 12.03 11.01
C VAL A 27 -4.09 10.90 10.02
N ILE A 28 -5.18 10.24 9.66
CA ILE A 28 -5.19 9.25 8.59
C ILE A 28 -5.70 9.95 7.33
N ILE A 29 -4.88 9.90 6.28
CA ILE A 29 -5.21 10.39 4.95
C ILE A 29 -5.43 9.18 4.05
N LEU A 30 -6.52 9.23 3.30
CA LEU A 30 -6.80 8.32 2.21
C LEU A 30 -6.56 9.08 0.90
N ASP A 31 -5.74 8.52 0.02
CA ASP A 31 -5.42 9.15 -1.25
C ASP A 31 -5.40 8.12 -2.38
N GLY A 32 -5.94 8.49 -3.53
CA GLY A 32 -6.11 7.63 -4.69
C GLY A 32 -5.26 8.06 -5.85
N MET A 33 -4.62 7.09 -6.50
CA MET A 33 -3.84 7.35 -7.70
C MET A 33 -4.13 6.30 -8.76
N SER A 34 -4.28 6.76 -10.00
CA SER A 34 -4.51 5.87 -11.13
C SER A 34 -3.29 5.03 -11.42
N VAL A 35 -3.49 3.73 -11.63
CA VAL A 35 -2.45 2.82 -12.06
C VAL A 35 -2.30 2.94 -13.58
N LYS A 36 -1.05 3.13 -14.02
CA LYS A 36 -0.74 3.14 -15.46
C LYS A 36 -1.13 1.78 -16.06
N ARG A 37 -1.84 1.81 -17.19
CA ARG A 37 -2.22 0.62 -17.99
C ARG A 37 -1.01 -0.04 -18.64
N ASP A 38 -0.20 -0.69 -17.81
CA ASP A 38 1.07 -1.30 -18.19
C ASP A 38 1.35 -2.48 -17.26
N VAL A 39 1.78 -3.61 -17.82
CA VAL A 39 2.15 -4.81 -17.06
C VAL A 39 3.56 -5.18 -17.46
N SER A 40 4.45 -5.28 -16.49
CA SER A 40 5.86 -5.64 -16.71
C SER A 40 6.26 -6.84 -15.88
N LEU A 41 7.24 -7.61 -16.35
CA LEU A 41 7.87 -8.67 -15.56
C LEU A 41 8.95 -8.05 -14.70
N ASP A 42 8.79 -8.11 -13.38
CA ASP A 42 9.88 -7.83 -12.46
C ASP A 42 10.88 -8.98 -12.52
N VAL A 43 12.03 -8.74 -13.15
CA VAL A 43 13.07 -9.75 -13.40
C VAL A 43 13.64 -10.32 -12.10
N LEU A 44 13.65 -9.54 -11.01
CA LEU A 44 14.19 -9.97 -9.73
C LEU A 44 13.28 -10.97 -9.03
N SER A 45 11.96 -10.72 -9.01
CA SER A 45 11.00 -11.63 -8.37
C SER A 45 10.41 -12.68 -9.31
N GLY A 46 10.58 -12.51 -10.63
CA GLY A 46 9.94 -13.34 -11.65
C GLY A 46 8.42 -13.16 -11.72
N LYS A 47 7.88 -12.07 -11.15
CA LYS A 47 6.44 -11.81 -11.04
C LYS A 47 6.02 -10.70 -11.99
N LEU A 48 4.80 -10.79 -12.51
CA LEU A 48 4.16 -9.68 -13.21
C LEU A 48 3.80 -8.56 -12.20
N VAL A 49 4.02 -7.31 -12.58
CA VAL A 49 3.71 -6.12 -11.77
C VAL A 49 3.07 -5.04 -12.63
N GLY A 50 2.32 -4.13 -12.01
CA GLY A 50 1.64 -3.02 -12.71
C GLY A 50 0.12 -3.14 -12.65
N TYR A 51 -0.54 -2.98 -13.79
CA TYR A 51 -2.00 -2.99 -13.98
C TYR A 51 -2.65 -4.38 -13.78
N ILE A 52 -2.32 -5.07 -12.70
CA ILE A 52 -2.71 -6.46 -12.41
C ILE A 52 -2.98 -6.67 -10.92
N ASP A 53 -4.12 -7.29 -10.59
CA ASP A 53 -4.44 -7.69 -9.22
C ASP A 53 -4.00 -9.14 -8.95
N LEU A 54 -2.78 -9.30 -8.42
CA LEU A 54 -2.26 -10.62 -8.07
C LEU A 54 -2.78 -11.16 -6.72
N ARG A 55 -3.72 -10.48 -6.06
CA ARG A 55 -4.18 -10.86 -4.70
C ARG A 55 -5.10 -12.07 -4.69
N GLN A 56 -5.65 -12.48 -5.83
CA GLN A 56 -6.57 -13.63 -5.90
C GLN A 56 -5.89 -15.00 -5.91
N GLY A 57 -4.56 -15.08 -5.97
CA GLY A 57 -3.86 -16.38 -5.95
C GLY A 57 -4.19 -17.29 -7.14
N LEU A 58 -4.86 -16.78 -8.16
CA LEU A 58 -4.98 -17.43 -9.45
C LEU A 58 -3.55 -17.53 -10.01
N GLY A 59 -3.04 -18.76 -10.08
CA GLY A 59 -1.83 -19.02 -10.83
C GLY A 59 -2.00 -18.48 -12.24
N LEU A 60 -0.90 -18.06 -12.87
CA LEU A 60 -0.82 -17.54 -14.25
C LEU A 60 -1.45 -18.47 -15.33
N TYR A 61 -2.02 -19.61 -14.93
CA TYR A 61 -2.51 -20.70 -15.77
C TYR A 61 -4.00 -21.03 -15.57
N GLU A 62 -4.71 -20.33 -14.67
CA GLU A 62 -6.11 -20.68 -14.32
C GLU A 62 -7.16 -19.87 -15.11
N SER A 63 -6.76 -18.79 -15.79
CA SER A 63 -7.65 -17.93 -16.60
C SER A 63 -6.85 -17.10 -17.61
N ASP A 64 -7.35 -16.96 -18.84
CA ASP A 64 -6.80 -16.03 -19.84
C ASP A 64 -7.11 -14.55 -19.51
N GLU A 65 -8.02 -14.31 -18.56
CA GLU A 65 -8.36 -12.97 -18.07
C GLU A 65 -7.45 -12.59 -16.90
N VAL A 66 -6.56 -11.63 -17.15
CA VAL A 66 -5.74 -11.00 -16.11
C VAL A 66 -6.62 -10.01 -15.34
N PRO A 67 -6.87 -10.20 -14.03
CA PRO A 67 -7.59 -9.23 -13.23
C PRO A 67 -6.81 -7.91 -13.22
N THR A 68 -7.43 -6.84 -13.70
CA THR A 68 -6.80 -5.52 -13.83
C THR A 68 -6.97 -4.69 -12.56
N VAL A 69 -6.15 -3.65 -12.37
CA VAL A 69 -6.28 -2.66 -11.29
C VAL A 69 -6.20 -1.28 -11.90
N THR A 70 -7.24 -0.46 -11.75
CA THR A 70 -7.31 0.89 -12.32
C THR A 70 -6.82 1.96 -11.35
N GLU A 71 -7.02 1.75 -10.06
CA GLU A 71 -6.73 2.72 -9.02
C GLU A 71 -6.13 2.04 -7.78
N ASP A 72 -5.15 2.74 -7.20
CA ASP A 72 -4.53 2.38 -5.93
C ASP A 72 -4.95 3.43 -4.88
N LEU A 73 -5.65 3.01 -3.83
CA LEU A 73 -5.88 3.86 -2.67
C LEU A 73 -4.87 3.55 -1.57
N PHE A 74 -4.14 4.57 -1.16
CA PHE A 74 -3.17 4.53 -0.08
C PHE A 74 -3.81 5.01 1.22
N VAL A 75 -3.45 4.33 2.31
CA VAL A 75 -3.72 4.74 3.68
C VAL A 75 -2.42 5.28 4.25
N ILE A 76 -2.38 6.57 4.59
CA ILE A 76 -1.18 7.27 5.04
C ILE A 76 -1.43 7.88 6.42
N ALA A 77 -0.56 7.57 7.39
CA ALA A 77 -0.54 8.23 8.68
C ALA A 77 0.37 9.47 8.60
N VAL A 78 -0.13 10.63 9.06
CA VAL A 78 0.59 11.90 9.01
C VAL A 78 0.64 12.54 10.40
N GLY A 79 1.84 12.79 10.91
CA GLY A 79 2.04 13.45 12.19
C GLY A 79 1.49 14.88 12.20
N LEU A 80 0.75 15.24 13.26
CA LEU A 80 0.14 16.56 13.36
C LEU A 80 1.14 17.64 13.81
N THR A 81 1.97 17.31 14.79
CA THR A 81 2.91 18.27 15.39
C THR A 81 4.36 17.94 15.12
N SER A 82 4.63 16.76 14.54
CA SER A 82 5.95 16.32 14.13
C SER A 82 5.93 16.01 12.63
N PRO A 83 6.93 16.44 11.84
CA PRO A 83 6.88 16.32 10.39
C PRO A 83 7.25 14.90 9.94
N TRP A 84 6.25 14.04 9.79
CA TRP A 84 6.41 12.72 9.21
C TRP A 84 5.14 12.25 8.49
N LYS A 85 5.32 11.42 7.47
CA LYS A 85 4.26 10.73 6.74
C LYS A 85 4.69 9.28 6.51
N ILE A 86 3.82 8.33 6.83
CA ILE A 86 4.10 6.90 6.68
C ILE A 86 2.92 6.27 5.92
N PRO A 87 3.13 5.76 4.70
CA PRO A 87 2.17 4.88 4.05
C PRO A 87 2.06 3.60 4.87
N ILE A 88 0.88 3.34 5.44
CA ILE A 88 0.65 2.19 6.33
C ILE A 88 -0.02 1.03 5.60
N GLY A 89 -0.71 1.31 4.50
CA GLY A 89 -1.35 0.29 3.70
C GLY A 89 -1.89 0.81 2.39
N TYR A 90 -2.39 -0.11 1.58
CA TYR A 90 -2.99 0.18 0.27
C TYR A 90 -4.06 -0.83 -0.10
N PHE A 91 -4.99 -0.41 -0.94
CA PHE A 91 -5.92 -1.28 -1.63
C PHE A 91 -5.97 -0.98 -3.12
N LEU A 92 -6.07 -2.07 -3.88
CA LEU A 92 -6.22 -2.06 -5.32
C LEU A 92 -7.73 -2.09 -5.62
N THR A 93 -8.19 -1.25 -6.55
CA THR A 93 -9.59 -1.22 -7.04
C THR A 93 -9.64 -1.10 -8.56
N ASN A 94 -10.81 -1.45 -9.12
CA ASN A 94 -11.11 -1.49 -10.55
C ASN A 94 -12.09 -0.41 -10.95
#